data_AF-A0A7W1DWU9-F1
#
_entry.id   AF-A0A7W1DWU9-F1
#
_cell.length_a   1.000
_cell.length_b   1.000
_cell.length_c   1.000
_cell.angle_alpha   90.00
_cell.angle_beta   90.00
_cell.angle_gamma   90.00
#
_symmetry.space_group_name_H-M   'P 1'
#
loop_
_entity.id
_entity.type
_entity.pdbx_description
1 polymer ?
#
loop_
_entity_poly.entity_id
_entity_poly.type
_entity_poly.pdbx_seq_one_letter_code
_entity_poly.pdbx_strand_id
1 'polypeptide(L)' 'METGREATEQEEDVTRGDATENEVIDEEALARALALRAHPDAVPELVTGATVAEIVASVEPARAAYRRIAERVGGRE' A
#
# COMPACT_ATOMS: atom_id res chain seq x y z
N MET A 1 -38.53 28.65 40.60
CA MET A 1 -38.48 27.76 39.42
C MET A 1 -38.43 28.66 38.20
N GLU A 2 -37.24 28.95 37.69
CA GLU A 2 -37.01 29.24 36.27
C GLU A 2 -35.51 29.05 36.04
N THR A 3 -35.16 28.05 35.24
CA THR A 3 -33.80 27.69 34.88
C THR A 3 -33.42 28.44 33.62
N GLY A 4 -32.61 29.48 33.74
CA GLY A 4 -31.90 30.12 32.62
C GLY A 4 -30.44 29.71 32.64
N ARG A 5 -30.08 28.77 31.77
CA ARG A 5 -28.71 28.34 31.47
C ARG A 5 -28.08 29.38 30.54
N GLU A 6 -26.95 29.98 30.90
CA GLU A 6 -25.94 30.46 29.94
C GLU A 6 -24.57 30.42 30.63
N ALA A 7 -24.01 29.20 30.76
CA ALA A 7 -22.58 29.02 30.91
C ALA A 7 -22.01 28.98 29.48
N THR A 8 -21.31 30.03 29.06
CA THR A 8 -20.47 29.97 27.86
C THR A 8 -19.01 29.90 28.32
N GLU A 9 -18.64 28.75 28.88
CA GLU A 9 -17.26 28.26 28.84
C GLU A 9 -16.96 28.00 27.36
N GLN A 10 -16.35 28.98 26.70
CA GLN A 10 -15.64 28.74 25.44
C GLN A 10 -14.21 28.32 25.82
N GLU A 11 -14.13 27.09 26.28
CA GLU A 11 -12.89 26.34 26.43
C GLU A 11 -12.60 25.68 25.08
N GLU A 12 -11.39 25.95 24.58
CA GLU A 12 -10.59 25.05 23.72
C GLU A 12 -11.25 24.48 22.46
N ASP A 13 -11.15 25.19 21.33
CA ASP A 13 -11.14 24.53 20.02
C ASP A 13 -9.73 24.54 19.43
N VAL A 14 -9.02 23.48 19.83
CA VAL A 14 -8.20 22.64 18.97
C VAL A 14 -7.17 23.38 18.13
N THR A 15 -5.93 23.25 18.60
CA THR A 15 -4.70 23.13 17.82
C THR A 15 -5.00 22.55 16.43
N ARG A 16 -5.23 23.43 15.42
CA ARG A 16 -5.15 23.06 14.01
C ARG A 16 -3.68 22.82 13.70
N GLY A 17 -3.18 21.70 14.19
CA GLY A 17 -1.96 21.08 13.71
C GLY A 17 -2.21 20.61 12.28
N ASP A 18 -2.23 21.54 11.33
CA ASP A 18 -2.01 21.25 9.93
C ASP A 18 -0.50 21.07 9.74
N ALA A 19 0.05 20.09 10.45
CA ALA A 19 1.30 19.50 10.03
C ALA A 19 0.85 18.51 8.97
N THR A 20 0.92 18.94 7.70
CA THR A 20 1.00 18.04 6.55
C THR A 20 1.76 16.80 6.98
N GLU A 21 1.02 15.70 7.16
CA GLU A 21 1.56 14.39 7.40
C GLU A 21 2.67 14.23 6.36
N ASN A 22 3.91 14.21 6.84
CA ASN A 22 5.04 13.85 6.02
C ASN A 22 4.77 12.39 5.67
N GLU A 23 4.00 12.17 4.61
CA GLU A 23 3.66 10.86 4.07
C GLU A 23 4.99 10.17 3.89
N VAL A 24 5.32 9.30 4.85
CA VAL A 24 6.55 8.52 4.80
C VAL A 24 6.33 7.65 3.59
N ILE A 25 6.88 8.08 2.44
CA ILE A 25 6.79 7.31 1.21
C ILE A 25 7.53 6.02 1.52
N ASP A 26 6.74 4.97 1.74
CA ASP A 26 7.23 3.64 1.98
C ASP A 26 7.87 3.17 0.66
N GLU A 27 9.20 3.26 0.61
CA GLU A 27 9.97 3.05 -0.63
C GLU A 27 9.77 1.63 -1.15
N GLU A 28 9.57 0.67 -0.25
CA GLU A 28 9.23 -0.72 -0.56
C GLU A 28 7.84 -0.84 -1.19
N ALA A 29 6.82 -0.18 -0.61
CA ALA A 29 5.48 -0.14 -1.20
C ALA A 29 5.48 0.51 -2.59
N LEU A 30 6.24 1.59 -2.77
CA LEU A 30 6.41 2.25 -4.06
C LEU A 30 7.11 1.34 -5.08
N ALA A 31 8.19 0.66 -4.66
CA ALA A 31 8.90 -0.30 -5.51
C ALA A 31 8.00 -1.46 -5.94
N ARG A 32 7.17 -2.00 -5.03
CA ARG A 32 6.21 -3.06 -5.35
C ARG A 32 5.15 -2.57 -6.35
N ALA A 33 4.61 -1.37 -6.15
CA ALA A 33 3.63 -0.78 -7.05
C ALA A 33 4.21 -0.54 -8.47
N LEU A 34 5.45 -0.02 -8.54
CA LEU A 34 6.15 0.19 -9.81
C LEU A 34 6.46 -1.13 -10.51
N ALA A 35 6.92 -2.14 -9.78
CA ALA A 35 7.18 -3.48 -10.30
C ALA A 35 5.93 -4.10 -10.93
N LEU A 36 4.79 -4.03 -10.24
CA LEU A 36 3.52 -4.56 -10.75
C LEU A 36 3.00 -3.79 -11.97
N ARG A 37 3.22 -2.47 -12.01
CA ARG A 37 2.86 -1.66 -13.18
C ARG A 37 3.73 -1.98 -14.39
N ALA A 38 5.03 -2.21 -14.19
CA ALA A 38 5.96 -2.59 -15.26
C ALA A 38 5.74 -4.03 -15.74
N HIS A 39 5.31 -4.92 -14.84
CA HIS A 39 5.11 -6.34 -15.10
C HIS A 39 3.70 -6.78 -14.70
N PRO A 40 2.66 -6.47 -15.50
CA PRO A 40 1.28 -6.81 -15.17
C PRO A 40 1.01 -8.33 -15.13
N ASP A 41 1.88 -9.15 -15.71
CA ASP A 41 1.81 -10.61 -15.66
C ASP A 41 2.36 -11.19 -14.34
N ALA A 42 2.98 -10.38 -13.50
CA ALA A 42 3.52 -10.83 -12.21
C ALA A 42 2.40 -10.90 -11.16
N VAL A 43 2.39 -11.99 -10.38
CA VAL A 43 1.41 -12.17 -9.32
C VAL A 43 1.82 -11.33 -8.10
N PRO A 44 0.97 -10.40 -7.62
CA PRO A 44 1.30 -9.51 -6.50
C PRO A 44 1.76 -10.25 -5.24
N GLU A 45 1.09 -11.34 -4.90
CA GLU A 45 1.37 -12.17 -3.72
C GLU A 45 2.75 -12.86 -3.77
N LEU A 46 3.36 -12.95 -4.95
CA LEU A 46 4.68 -13.55 -5.14
C LEU A 46 5.81 -12.49 -5.18
N VAL A 47 5.47 -11.21 -5.26
CA VAL A 47 6.44 -10.10 -5.21
C VAL A 47 6.65 -9.72 -3.74
N THR A 48 7.78 -10.14 -3.18
CA THR A 48 8.10 -10.06 -1.74
C THR A 48 9.53 -9.58 -1.51
N GLY A 49 9.78 -8.90 -0.40
CA GLY A 49 11.12 -8.48 0.02
C GLY A 49 11.02 -7.43 1.13
N ALA A 50 12.06 -7.30 1.95
CA ALA A 50 12.16 -6.26 2.99
C ALA A 50 12.93 -5.02 2.50
N THR A 51 13.38 -5.05 1.25
CA THR A 51 14.10 -3.97 0.59
C THR A 51 13.68 -3.88 -0.86
N VAL A 52 13.85 -2.69 -1.47
CA VAL A 52 13.61 -2.47 -2.90
C VAL A 52 14.37 -3.48 -3.77
N ALA A 53 15.63 -3.78 -3.43
CA ALA A 53 16.46 -4.72 -4.17
C ALA A 53 15.87 -6.14 -4.15
N GLU A 54 15.40 -6.61 -2.99
CA GLU A 54 14.73 -7.90 -2.85
C GLU A 54 13.41 -7.94 -3.61
N ILE A 55 12.62 -6.87 -3.52
CA ILE A 55 11.35 -6.75 -4.25
C ILE A 55 11.60 -6.87 -5.75
N VAL A 56 12.54 -6.11 -6.31
CA VAL A 56 12.88 -6.17 -7.74
C VAL A 56 13.41 -7.55 -8.14
N ALA A 57 14.27 -8.16 -7.31
CA ALA A 57 14.79 -9.50 -7.57
C ALA A 57 13.70 -10.58 -7.53
N SER A 58 12.61 -10.37 -6.78
CA SER A 58 11.48 -11.29 -6.67
C SER A 58 10.53 -11.28 -7.87
N VAL A 59 10.54 -10.23 -8.69
CA VAL A 59 9.59 -10.05 -9.81
C VAL A 59 9.73 -11.13 -10.88
N GLU A 60 10.96 -11.37 -11.33
CA GLU A 60 11.24 -12.39 -12.36
C GLU A 60 10.86 -13.81 -11.93
N PRO A 61 11.25 -14.31 -10.73
CA PRO A 61 10.81 -15.62 -10.28
C PRO A 61 9.29 -15.69 -10.04
N ALA A 62 8.64 -14.62 -9.56
CA ALA A 62 7.19 -14.53 -9.45
C ALA A 62 6.49 -14.74 -10.80
N ARG A 63 6.98 -14.05 -11.84
CA ARG A 63 6.47 -14.19 -13.21
C ARG A 63 6.72 -15.59 -13.78
N ALA A 64 7.90 -16.15 -13.58
CA ALA A 64 8.25 -17.47 -14.07
C ALA A 64 7.40 -18.58 -13.43
N ALA A 65 7.12 -18.47 -12.12
CA ALA A 65 6.26 -19.38 -11.39
C ALA A 65 4.83 -19.35 -11.95
N TYR A 66 4.27 -18.16 -12.17
CA TYR A 66 2.95 -18.01 -12.77
C TYR A 66 2.89 -18.61 -14.18
N ARG A 67 3.85 -18.27 -15.05
CA ARG A 67 3.90 -18.80 -16.41
C ARG A 67 3.93 -20.33 -16.43
N ARG A 68 4.75 -20.95 -15.58
CA ARG A 68 4.85 -22.42 -15.49
C ARG A 68 3.51 -23.07 -15.11
N ILE A 69 2.73 -22.42 -14.25
CA ILE A 69 1.40 -22.90 -13.86
C ILE A 69 0.40 -22.66 -15.00
N ALA A 70 0.41 -21.48 -15.61
CA ALA A 70 -0.45 -21.16 -16.74
C ALA A 70 -0.24 -22.12 -17.92
N GLU A 71 1.00 -22.48 -18.23
CA GLU A 71 1.34 -23.48 -19.27
C GLU A 71 0.79 -24.87 -18.94
N ARG A 72 0.82 -25.29 -17.66
CA ARG A 72 0.26 -26.57 -17.23
C ARG A 72 -1.26 -26.60 -17.22
N VAL A 73 -1.90 -25.46 -16.93
CA VAL A 73 -3.36 -25.36 -16.83
C VAL A 73 -3.99 -25.15 -18.21
N GLY A 74 -3.37 -24.33 -19.06
CA GLY A 74 -3.83 -24.01 -20.42
C GLY A 74 -3.49 -25.07 -21.48
N GLY A 75 -2.55 -25.98 -21.20
CA GLY A 75 -2.19 -27.07 -22.13
C GLY A 75 -3.12 -28.29 -22.14
N ARG A 76 -4.33 -28.18 -21.55
CA ARG A 76 -5.38 -29.21 -21.65
C ARG A 76 -6.47 -28.76 -22.63
N GLU A 77 -6.17 -28.79 -23.92
CA GLU A 77 -7.15 -28.72 -25.01
C GLU A 77 -6.83 -29.76 -26.08
#